data_AF-A0A9P6ZKD7-F1
#
_entry.id   AF-A0A9P6ZKD7-F1
#
_cell.length_a   1.000
_cell.length_b   1.000
_cell.length_c   1.000
_cell.angle_alpha   90.00
_cell.angle_beta   90.00
_cell.angle_gamma   90.00
#
_symmetry.space_group_name_H-M   'P 1'
#
loop_
_entity.id
_entity.type
_entity.pdbx_description
1 polymer ?
#
loop_
_entity_poly.entity_id
_entity_poly.type
_entity_poly.pdbx_seq_one_letter_code
_entity_poly.pdbx_strand_id
1 'polypeptide(L)'
;NIDMPIPFLPLPHNFSPTDSYHWSQLLEQIQLWLVTIPEDSQYWMWGRDAFWLAFVGACPDFPNGSWPKWDARIPLEGGAVVGLDQSREDLLAQIWSDFCTHAMLFHPDPLVSIDVA
;
A
#
# COMPACT_ATOMS: atom_id res chain seq x y z
N ASN A 1 -17.81 17.45 4.66
CA ASN A 1 -16.81 18.24 5.38
C ASN A 1 -16.06 17.33 6.32
N ILE A 2 -14.94 16.80 5.84
CA ILE A 2 -13.62 16.63 6.49
C ILE A 2 -12.79 16.00 5.37
N ASP A 3 -12.01 16.81 4.67
CA ASP A 3 -10.93 16.32 3.80
C ASP A 3 -9.88 15.72 4.73
N MET A 4 -9.98 14.42 5.01
CA MET A 4 -8.93 13.73 5.74
C MET A 4 -7.72 13.63 4.81
N PRO A 5 -6.59 14.29 5.13
CA PRO A 5 -5.44 14.28 4.25
C PRO A 5 -4.88 12.86 4.15
N ILE A 6 -4.45 12.49 2.95
CA ILE A 6 -3.79 11.22 2.64
C ILE A 6 -2.34 11.56 2.31
N PRO A 7 -1.44 11.61 3.31
CA PRO A 7 -0.14 12.26 3.18
C PRO A 7 0.87 11.48 2.33
N PHE A 8 0.57 10.22 2.02
CA PHE A 8 1.40 9.34 1.18
C PHE A 8 0.97 9.34 -0.29
N LEU A 9 -0.06 10.12 -0.66
CA LEU A 9 -0.48 10.33 -2.05
C LEU A 9 -0.42 11.83 -2.42
N PRO A 10 -0.06 12.16 -3.67
CA PRO A 10 0.41 11.26 -4.71
C PRO A 10 1.80 10.67 -4.39
N LEU A 11 2.11 9.54 -4.99
CA LEU A 11 3.41 8.90 -4.90
C LEU A 11 4.49 9.77 -5.57
N PRO A 12 5.75 9.69 -5.10
CA PRO A 12 6.89 10.30 -5.77
C PRO A 12 6.99 9.89 -7.24
N HIS A 13 7.44 10.81 -8.12
CA HIS A 13 7.59 10.55 -9.56
C HIS A 13 8.55 9.39 -9.87
N ASN A 14 9.50 9.14 -8.97
CA ASN A 14 10.51 8.09 -9.08
C ASN A 14 10.07 6.78 -8.38
N PHE A 15 8.82 6.70 -7.90
CA PHE A 15 8.29 5.47 -7.34
C PHE A 15 8.34 4.36 -8.40
N SER A 16 8.99 3.24 -8.05
CA SER A 16 9.11 2.07 -8.90
C SER A 16 8.28 0.93 -8.32
N PRO A 17 7.22 0.47 -9.01
CA PRO A 17 6.39 -0.64 -8.53
C PRO A 17 7.11 -1.99 -8.55
N THR A 18 8.27 -2.08 -9.20
CA THR A 18 9.09 -3.30 -9.20
C THR A 18 10.16 -3.30 -8.10
N ASP A 19 10.28 -2.21 -7.33
CA ASP A 19 11.28 -2.05 -6.28
C ASP A 19 10.63 -2.18 -4.90
N SER A 20 10.93 -3.28 -4.19
CA SER A 20 10.43 -3.54 -2.85
C SER A 20 10.85 -2.47 -1.83
N TYR A 21 11.94 -1.73 -2.07
CA TYR A 21 12.36 -0.64 -1.20
C TYR A 21 11.36 0.53 -1.24
N HIS A 22 10.90 0.92 -2.43
CA HIS A 22 9.88 1.97 -2.56
C HIS A 22 8.55 1.55 -1.91
N TRP A 23 8.15 0.28 -2.06
CA TRP A 23 7.00 -0.26 -1.35
C TRP A 23 7.18 -0.22 0.17
N SER A 24 8.37 -0.52 0.69
CA SER A 24 8.66 -0.44 2.13
C SER A 24 8.51 0.99 2.66
N GLN A 25 8.98 2.00 1.91
CA GLN A 25 8.82 3.40 2.29
C GLN A 25 7.35 3.83 2.28
N LEU A 26 6.57 3.35 1.31
CA LEU A 26 5.13 3.59 1.24
C LEU A 26 4.40 2.92 2.40
N LEU A 27 4.73 1.66 2.70
CA LEU A 27 4.19 0.88 3.81
C LEU A 27 4.36 1.60 5.15
N GLU A 28 5.54 2.14 5.42
CA GLU A 28 5.83 2.91 6.63
C GLU A 28 4.95 4.16 6.72
N GLN A 29 4.77 4.91 5.62
CA GLN A 29 3.93 6.10 5.59
C GLN A 29 2.44 5.76 5.82
N ILE A 30 1.94 4.69 5.20
CA ILE A 30 0.55 4.24 5.40
C ILE A 30 0.35 3.80 6.85
N GLN A 31 1.29 3.05 7.44
CA GLN A 31 1.21 2.64 8.84
C GLN A 31 1.15 3.86 9.77
N LEU A 32 2.06 4.83 9.59
CA LEU A 32 2.10 6.06 10.38
C LEU A 32 0.80 6.85 10.27
N TRP A 33 0.15 6.86 9.11
CA TRP A 33 -1.14 7.51 8.94
C TRP A 33 -2.29 6.73 9.61
N LEU A 34 -2.37 5.41 9.39
CA LEU A 34 -3.41 4.54 9.95
C LEU A 34 -3.51 4.64 11.48
N VAL A 35 -2.37 4.71 12.16
CA VAL A 35 -2.32 4.79 13.62
C VAL A 35 -2.79 6.12 14.20
N THR A 36 -3.07 7.12 13.34
CA THR A 36 -3.52 8.47 13.73
C THR A 36 -4.99 8.72 13.45
N ILE A 37 -5.68 7.83 12.73
CA ILE A 37 -7.07 8.02 12.31
C ILE A 37 -8.01 7.02 13.02
N PRO A 38 -9.32 7.33 13.16
CA PRO A 38 -10.25 6.46 13.89
C PRO A 38 -10.46 5.11 13.19
N GLU A 39 -10.38 4.01 13.94
CA GLU A 39 -10.49 2.62 13.43
C GLU A 39 -11.85 2.31 12.79
N ASP A 40 -12.92 3.00 13.22
CA ASP A 40 -14.28 2.86 12.69
C ASP A 40 -14.54 3.71 11.44
N SER A 41 -13.54 4.47 10.97
CA SER A 41 -13.68 5.33 9.80
C SER A 41 -13.49 4.57 8.48
N GLN A 42 -14.18 5.04 7.43
CA GLN A 42 -13.97 4.56 6.06
C GLN A 42 -12.51 4.74 5.58
N TYR A 43 -11.83 5.78 6.04
CA TYR A 43 -10.42 6.05 5.73
C TYR A 43 -9.50 5.00 6.33
N TRP A 44 -9.82 4.52 7.54
CA TRP A 44 -9.05 3.48 8.18
C TRP A 44 -9.22 2.13 7.48
N MET A 45 -10.47 1.76 7.13
CA MET A 45 -10.72 0.53 6.35
C MET A 45 -10.00 0.56 5.00
N TRP A 46 -10.16 1.66 4.25
CA TRP A 46 -9.47 1.87 2.98
C TRP A 46 -7.93 1.87 3.14
N GLY A 47 -7.42 2.55 4.16
CA GLY A 47 -5.99 2.62 4.45
C GLY A 47 -5.38 1.29 4.79
N ARG A 48 -6.12 0.44 5.52
CA ARG A 48 -5.70 -0.90 5.89
C ARG A 48 -5.53 -1.79 4.66
N ASP A 49 -6.44 -1.69 3.71
CA ASP A 49 -6.34 -2.45 2.46
C ASP A 49 -5.13 -1.95 1.63
N ALA A 50 -4.92 -0.62 1.57
CA ALA A 50 -3.73 -0.03 0.94
C ALA A 50 -2.42 -0.48 1.63
N PHE A 51 -2.43 -0.60 2.97
CA PHE A 51 -1.31 -1.11 3.75
C PHE A 51 -0.97 -2.54 3.37
N TRP A 52 -1.96 -3.43 3.25
CA TRP A 52 -1.72 -4.82 2.89
C TRP A 52 -1.22 -4.99 1.46
N LEU A 53 -1.71 -4.20 0.51
CA LEU A 53 -1.16 -4.16 -0.84
C LEU A 53 0.30 -3.70 -0.84
N ALA A 54 0.63 -2.63 -0.11
CA ALA A 54 2.00 -2.16 0.03
C ALA A 54 2.91 -3.19 0.73
N PHE A 55 2.37 -3.95 1.69
CA PHE A 55 3.11 -5.00 2.39
C PHE A 55 3.52 -6.11 1.43
N VAL A 56 2.61 -6.58 0.57
CA VAL A 56 2.94 -7.60 -0.43
C VAL A 56 3.96 -7.08 -1.44
N GLY A 57 3.85 -5.81 -1.85
CA GLY A 57 4.86 -5.16 -2.70
C GLY A 57 6.24 -5.06 -2.05
N ALA A 58 6.29 -4.80 -0.73
CA ALA A 58 7.53 -4.70 0.04
C ALA A 58 8.14 -6.07 0.38
N CYS A 59 7.32 -7.11 0.46
CA CYS A 59 7.70 -8.47 0.86
C CYS A 59 7.11 -9.52 -0.10
N PRO A 60 7.52 -9.52 -1.38
CA PRO A 60 6.94 -10.41 -2.39
C PRO A 60 7.20 -11.90 -2.11
N ASP A 61 8.20 -12.22 -1.29
CA ASP A 61 8.56 -13.60 -0.93
C ASP A 61 7.75 -14.14 0.27
N PHE A 62 6.87 -13.34 0.89
CA PHE A 62 6.09 -13.73 2.07
C PHE A 62 5.26 -15.02 1.83
N PRO A 63 5.22 -15.98 2.79
CA PRO A 63 5.76 -15.95 4.15
C PRO A 63 7.19 -16.51 4.25
N ASN A 64 7.93 -16.60 3.14
CA ASN A 64 9.34 -16.94 3.16
C ASN A 64 10.18 -15.66 3.30
N GLY A 65 11.36 -15.76 3.92
CA GLY A 65 12.24 -14.62 4.12
C GLY A 65 11.97 -13.86 5.43
N SER A 66 12.31 -12.56 5.43
CA SER A 66 12.13 -11.67 6.58
C SER A 66 11.14 -10.58 6.19
N TRP A 67 10.19 -10.29 7.07
CA TRP A 67 9.22 -9.22 6.89
C TRP A 67 9.23 -8.28 8.09
N PRO A 68 8.89 -6.99 7.89
CA PRO A 68 8.80 -6.05 8.98
C PRO A 68 7.67 -6.45 9.93
N LYS A 69 7.86 -6.16 11.22
CA LYS A 69 6.76 -6.16 12.18
C LYS A 69 5.89 -4.95 11.88
N TRP A 70 4.58 -5.14 11.92
CA TRP A 70 3.61 -4.04 11.82
C TRP A 70 2.91 -3.79 13.16
N ASP A 71 2.25 -2.64 13.27
CA ASP A 71 1.49 -2.27 14.47
C ASP A 71 0.30 -3.22 14.66
N ALA A 72 0.13 -3.75 15.88
CA ALA A 72 -0.92 -4.73 16.19
C ALA A 72 -2.35 -4.17 16.02
N ARG A 73 -2.51 -2.85 15.96
CA ARG A 73 -3.78 -2.20 15.61
C ARG A 73 -4.19 -2.44 14.16
N ILE A 74 -3.29 -2.87 13.28
CA ILE A 74 -3.57 -3.21 11.89
C ILE A 74 -3.76 -4.73 11.79
N PRO A 75 -5.00 -5.25 11.92
CA PRO A 75 -5.25 -6.67 11.87
C PRO A 75 -5.03 -7.22 10.47
N LEU A 76 -4.48 -8.42 10.39
CA LEU A 76 -4.50 -9.21 9.18
C LEU A 76 -5.93 -9.72 8.97
N GLU A 77 -6.62 -9.21 7.96
CA GLU A 77 -7.90 -9.76 7.50
C GLU A 77 -7.76 -10.21 6.06
N GLY A 78 -8.23 -11.42 5.77
CA GLY A 78 -8.11 -12.05 4.46
C GLY A 78 -7.20 -13.27 4.49
N GLY A 79 -7.72 -14.41 4.06
CA GLY A 79 -6.90 -15.60 3.83
C GLY A 79 -5.89 -15.27 2.74
N ALA A 80 -4.61 -15.29 3.09
CA ALA A 80 -3.50 -15.04 2.18
C ALA A 80 -3.53 -16.03 1.01
N VAL A 81 -4.24 -15.68 -0.06
CA VAL A 81 -4.04 -16.28 -1.39
C VAL A 81 -2.98 -15.47 -2.12
N VAL A 82 -1.81 -15.35 -1.49
CA VAL A 82 -0.61 -14.89 -2.20
C VAL A 82 -0.31 -15.99 -3.21
N GLY A 83 -0.38 -15.65 -4.49
CA GLY A 83 -0.31 -16.59 -5.60
C GLY A 83 0.90 -17.50 -5.50
N LEU A 84 0.68 -18.72 -5.01
CA LEU A 84 1.75 -19.71 -4.76
C LEU A 84 2.44 -20.20 -6.05
N ASP A 85 2.01 -19.71 -7.22
CA ASP A 85 2.42 -20.20 -8.54
C ASP A 85 2.74 -19.07 -9.54
N GLN A 86 2.82 -17.80 -9.10
CA GLN A 86 3.11 -16.66 -9.97
C GLN A 86 4.53 -16.13 -9.79
N SER A 87 5.13 -15.58 -10.86
CA SER A 87 6.46 -14.98 -10.78
C SER A 87 6.43 -13.71 -9.92
N ARG A 88 7.58 -13.34 -9.35
CA ARG A 88 7.71 -12.08 -8.59
C ARG A 88 7.32 -10.85 -9.41
N GLU A 89 7.66 -10.84 -10.69
CA GLU A 89 7.35 -9.73 -11.59
C GLU A 89 5.85 -9.61 -11.83
N ASP A 90 5.17 -10.74 -12.08
CA ASP A 90 3.71 -10.78 -12.25
C ASP A 90 2.99 -10.38 -10.96
N LEU A 91 3.49 -10.83 -9.80
CA LEU A 91 2.96 -10.41 -8.50
C LEU A 91 3.06 -8.89 -8.32
N LEU A 92 4.23 -8.30 -8.56
CA LEU A 92 4.42 -6.87 -8.37
C LEU A 92 3.59 -6.05 -9.37
N ALA A 93 3.43 -6.52 -10.61
CA ALA A 93 2.55 -5.89 -11.59
C ALA A 93 1.08 -5.94 -11.17
N GLN A 94 0.62 -7.09 -10.65
CA GLN A 94 -0.74 -7.25 -10.12
C GLN A 94 -0.99 -6.34 -8.92
N ILE A 95 -0.07 -6.36 -7.93
CA ILE A 95 -0.17 -5.52 -6.73
C ILE A 95 -0.16 -4.04 -7.09
N TRP A 96 0.64 -3.63 -8.08
CA TRP A 96 0.61 -2.26 -8.57
C TRP A 96 -0.75 -1.88 -9.16
N SER A 97 -1.33 -2.74 -10.01
CA SER A 97 -2.66 -2.51 -10.59
C SER A 97 -3.75 -2.41 -9.53
N ASP A 98 -3.72 -3.30 -8.53
CA ASP A 98 -4.68 -3.34 -7.44
C ASP A 98 -4.53 -2.11 -6.54
N PHE A 99 -3.29 -1.73 -6.22
CA PHE A 99 -3.00 -0.52 -5.46
C PHE A 99 -3.50 0.73 -6.19
N CYS A 100 -3.28 0.84 -7.50
CA CYS A 100 -3.78 1.98 -8.27
C CYS A 100 -5.30 2.06 -8.24
N THR A 101 -5.98 0.94 -8.51
CA THR A 101 -7.44 0.87 -8.52
C THR A 101 -8.02 1.23 -7.15
N HIS A 102 -7.41 0.72 -6.07
CA HIS A 102 -7.83 0.98 -4.71
C HIS A 102 -7.58 2.44 -4.29
N ALA A 103 -6.43 3.00 -4.68
CA ALA A 103 -6.07 4.37 -4.32
C ALA A 103 -7.02 5.40 -4.96
N MET A 104 -7.51 5.14 -6.18
CA MET A 104 -8.45 5.99 -6.89
C MET A 104 -9.81 6.18 -6.18
N LEU A 105 -10.17 5.29 -5.24
CA LEU A 105 -11.42 5.42 -4.47
C LEU A 105 -11.44 6.67 -3.58
N PHE A 106 -10.27 7.10 -3.10
CA PHE A 106 -10.11 8.24 -2.18
C PHE A 106 -9.16 9.32 -2.71
N HIS A 107 -8.45 9.06 -3.81
CA HIS A 107 -7.57 10.00 -4.50
C HIS A 107 -7.75 9.86 -6.02
N PRO A 108 -8.74 10.57 -6.63
CA PRO A 108 -9.04 10.44 -8.05
C PRO A 108 -8.01 11.12 -8.98
N ASP A 109 -7.04 11.83 -8.42
CA ASP A 109 -5.95 12.50 -9.14
C ASP A 109 -4.85 11.50 -9.56
N PRO A 110 -3.93 11.87 -10.49
CA PRO A 110 -2.84 11.01 -10.89
C PRO A 110 -1.98 10.55 -9.69
N LEU A 111 -1.91 9.23 -9.51
CA LEU A 111 -1.23 8.63 -8.35
C LEU A 111 0.28 8.83 -8.35
N VAL A 112 0.88 9.03 -9.51
CA VAL A 112 2.30 9.38 -9.62
C VAL A 112 2.37 10.86 -9.94
N SER A 113 3.05 11.62 -9.09
CA SER A 113 3.22 13.06 -9.30
C SER A 113 3.92 13.31 -10.64
N ILE A 114 3.37 14.21 -11.44
CA ILE A 114 3.98 14.67 -12.69
C ILE A 114 4.87 15.85 -12.31
N ASP A 115 6.17 15.79 -12.58
CA ASP A 115 7.03 16.97 -12.46
C ASP A 115 6.53 18.04 -13.44
N VAL A 116 6.06 19.15 -12.89
CA VAL A 116 5.87 20.38 -13.66
C VAL A 116 7.19 21.14 -13.58
N ALA A 117 8.00 21.00 -14.63
CA ALA A 117 9.26 21.71 -14.80
C ALA A 117 9.07 23.24 -14.79
#